data_AF-A0A8X8YSU7-F1
#
_entry.id   AF-A0A8X8YSU7-F1
#
_cell.length_a   1.000
_cell.length_b   1.000
_cell.length_c   1.000
_cell.angle_alpha   90.00
_cell.angle_beta   90.00
_cell.angle_gamma   90.00
#
_symmetry.space_group_name_H-M   'P 1'
#
loop_
_entity.id
_entity.type
_entity.pdbx_description
1 polymer ?
#
loop_
_entity_poly.entity_id
_entity_poly.type
_entity_poly.pdbx_seq_one_letter_code
_entity_poly.pdbx_strand_id
1 'polypeptide(L)'
;MMNRDGSGIREVSKLYAFATSWDWKRKGVVYTSAGPDFSSESTKVDIVSINVDDEDLSHNYKTLTKGGANNAFPSPSPDGKWVVENPGGGSFEMLKIHPNGTGLQKVIQSGTGGRTNHPWLSPDGKQIVFTSDYAGVSAEPISNPHHYQPYGEIFVINADGSGLQRLTHNSFEDGTPTWSPKYIGPPTNAEWP
;
A
#
# COMPACT_ATOMS: atom_id res chain seq x y z
N MET A 1 15.68 5.94 -10.01
CA MET A 1 15.87 7.12 -9.14
C MET A 1 16.29 8.30 -10.00
N MET A 2 15.88 9.51 -9.64
CA MET A 2 16.28 10.74 -10.31
C MET A 2 16.40 11.87 -9.28
N ASN A 3 17.08 12.94 -9.65
CA ASN A 3 17.13 14.17 -8.86
C ASN A 3 15.75 14.84 -8.84
N ARG A 4 15.54 15.74 -7.87
CA ARG A 4 14.26 16.46 -7.71
C ARG A 4 13.88 17.31 -8.93
N ASP A 5 14.86 17.77 -9.68
CA ASP A 5 14.67 18.52 -10.93
C ASP A 5 14.41 17.63 -12.15
N GLY A 6 14.33 16.30 -11.95
CA GLY A 6 14.12 15.30 -13.01
C GLY A 6 15.40 14.85 -13.71
N SER A 7 16.57 15.44 -13.39
CA SER A 7 17.85 15.05 -13.98
C SER A 7 18.43 13.78 -13.34
N GLY A 8 19.51 13.24 -13.92
CA GLY A 8 20.29 12.17 -13.29
C GLY A 8 19.51 10.86 -13.11
N ILE A 9 18.62 10.53 -14.05
CA ILE A 9 17.87 9.28 -14.04
C ILE A 9 18.85 8.11 -14.05
N ARG A 10 18.76 7.25 -13.03
CA ARG A 10 19.48 5.99 -12.95
C ARG A 10 18.60 4.86 -12.47
N GLU A 11 18.90 3.66 -12.95
CA GLU A 11 18.31 2.43 -12.46
C GLU A 11 18.82 2.10 -11.05
N VAL A 12 17.95 1.57 -10.21
CA VAL A 12 18.28 1.21 -8.81
C VAL A 12 17.88 -0.23 -8.46
N SER A 13 17.27 -0.98 -9.37
CA SER A 13 17.00 -2.40 -9.23
C SER A 13 16.66 -2.99 -10.59
N LYS A 14 17.01 -4.26 -10.79
CA LYS A 14 16.63 -5.06 -11.97
C LYS A 14 15.29 -5.79 -11.78
N LEU A 15 14.70 -5.69 -10.59
CA LEU A 15 13.42 -6.33 -10.28
C LEU A 15 12.29 -5.70 -11.07
N TYR A 16 11.36 -6.54 -11.53
CA TYR A 16 10.05 -6.05 -11.91
C TYR A 16 9.32 -5.62 -10.63
N ALA A 17 9.15 -4.31 -10.46
CA ALA A 17 8.70 -3.74 -9.20
C ALA A 17 7.64 -2.66 -9.40
N PHE A 18 6.69 -2.62 -8.48
CA PHE A 18 5.64 -1.61 -8.42
C PHE A 18 5.36 -1.22 -6.97
N ALA A 19 4.62 -0.11 -6.78
CA ALA A 19 4.27 0.46 -5.48
C ALA A 19 5.48 0.62 -4.54
N THR A 20 6.21 1.72 -4.71
CA THR A 20 7.43 2.00 -3.94
C THR A 20 7.20 3.04 -2.85
N SER A 21 7.73 2.78 -1.66
CA SER A 21 7.69 3.69 -0.51
C SER A 21 9.05 3.80 0.17
N TRP A 22 9.39 5.00 0.67
CA TRP A 22 10.66 5.24 1.35
C TRP A 22 10.58 4.86 2.82
N ASP A 23 11.65 4.25 3.35
CA ASP A 23 11.80 4.08 4.80
C ASP A 23 11.99 5.46 5.47
N TRP A 24 11.24 5.71 6.54
CA TRP A 24 11.28 6.98 7.28
C TRP A 24 12.56 7.18 8.10
N LYS A 25 13.26 6.10 8.44
CA LYS A 25 14.42 6.09 9.33
C LYS A 25 15.71 5.70 8.63
N ARG A 26 15.65 4.73 7.72
CA ARG A 26 16.82 4.15 7.06
C ARG A 26 17.07 4.89 5.75
N LYS A 27 18.11 5.72 5.74
CA LYS A 27 18.54 6.43 4.53
C LYS A 27 18.85 5.43 3.41
N GLY A 28 18.41 5.75 2.19
CA GLY A 28 18.68 4.95 1.01
C GLY A 28 17.83 3.67 0.90
N VAL A 29 16.93 3.41 1.84
CA VAL A 29 16.08 2.20 1.81
C VAL A 29 14.69 2.54 1.28
N VAL A 30 14.26 1.77 0.28
CA VAL A 30 12.87 1.76 -0.20
C VAL A 30 12.28 0.36 -0.03
N TYR A 31 10.97 0.29 0.20
CA TYR A 31 10.20 -0.94 0.11
C TYR A 31 9.39 -0.91 -1.18
N THR A 32 9.29 -2.05 -1.85
CA THR A 32 8.51 -2.17 -3.09
C THR A 32 7.92 -3.57 -3.20
N SER A 33 6.82 -3.68 -3.93
CA SER A 33 6.31 -4.97 -4.40
C SER A 33 7.17 -5.44 -5.56
N ALA A 34 7.64 -6.69 -5.51
CA ALA A 34 8.45 -7.32 -6.55
C ALA A 34 7.77 -8.59 -7.08
N GLY A 35 7.59 -8.64 -8.39
CA GLY A 35 6.77 -9.63 -9.08
C GLY A 35 5.92 -8.97 -10.16
N PRO A 36 5.33 -9.75 -11.08
CA PRO A 36 4.56 -9.20 -12.20
C PRO A 36 3.31 -8.45 -11.70
N ASP A 37 3.05 -7.29 -12.30
CA ASP A 37 1.84 -6.49 -12.04
C ASP A 37 0.69 -6.88 -12.98
N PHE A 38 -0.51 -6.35 -12.71
CA PHE A 38 -1.75 -6.59 -13.50
C PHE A 38 -2.01 -8.06 -13.86
N SER A 39 -1.55 -8.97 -13.01
CA SER A 39 -1.63 -10.41 -13.18
C SER A 39 -2.73 -10.99 -12.29
N SER A 40 -3.03 -12.29 -12.46
CA SER A 40 -3.96 -13.02 -11.59
C SER A 40 -3.65 -12.79 -10.09
N GLU A 41 -4.68 -12.75 -9.24
CA GLU A 41 -4.52 -12.66 -7.78
C GLU A 41 -3.75 -13.85 -7.18
N SER A 42 -3.65 -14.97 -7.92
CA SER A 42 -2.84 -16.13 -7.56
C SER A 42 -1.34 -15.97 -7.86
N THR A 43 -0.94 -14.88 -8.54
CA THR A 43 0.45 -14.63 -8.87
C THR A 43 1.23 -14.20 -7.65
N LYS A 44 2.47 -14.70 -7.56
CA LYS A 44 3.36 -14.43 -6.44
C LYS A 44 4.00 -13.06 -6.58
N VAL A 45 3.69 -12.19 -5.62
CA VAL A 45 4.35 -10.90 -5.42
C VAL A 45 4.84 -10.84 -3.98
N ASP A 46 6.07 -10.41 -3.81
CA ASP A 46 6.71 -10.28 -2.51
C ASP A 46 7.05 -8.82 -2.21
N ILE A 47 6.97 -8.43 -0.94
CA ILE A 47 7.54 -7.19 -0.47
C ILE A 47 9.05 -7.37 -0.32
N VAL A 48 9.81 -6.47 -0.94
CA VAL A 48 11.26 -6.41 -0.82
C VAL A 48 11.70 -5.04 -0.33
N SER A 49 12.83 -4.98 0.38
CA SER A 49 13.56 -3.74 0.63
C SER A 49 14.74 -3.63 -0.33
N ILE A 50 14.97 -2.47 -0.91
CA ILE A 50 16.09 -2.17 -1.82
C ILE A 50 16.95 -1.06 -1.19
N ASN A 51 18.27 -1.25 -1.20
CA ASN A 51 19.22 -0.17 -0.94
C ASN A 51 19.53 0.54 -2.27
N VAL A 52 19.05 1.77 -2.44
CA VAL A 52 19.20 2.54 -3.68
C VAL A 52 20.62 3.08 -3.87
N ASP A 53 21.42 3.12 -2.81
CA ASP A 53 22.80 3.58 -2.83
C ASP A 53 23.79 2.44 -3.14
N ASP A 54 23.31 1.19 -3.22
CA ASP A 54 24.11 0.04 -3.64
C ASP A 54 24.23 0.01 -5.17
N GLU A 55 25.47 -0.12 -5.66
CA GLU A 55 25.79 -0.17 -7.08
C GLU A 55 25.67 -1.60 -7.65
N ASP A 56 25.72 -2.64 -6.82
CA ASP A 56 25.46 -4.01 -7.26
C ASP A 56 23.95 -4.31 -7.32
N LEU A 57 23.35 -3.95 -8.45
CA LEU A 57 21.92 -4.16 -8.72
C LEU A 57 21.48 -5.63 -8.73
N SER A 58 22.42 -6.59 -8.72
CA SER A 58 22.08 -8.02 -8.71
C SER A 58 21.76 -8.56 -7.31
N HIS A 59 22.21 -7.87 -6.24
CA HIS A 59 22.03 -8.31 -4.85
C HIS A 59 21.60 -7.20 -3.89
N ASN A 60 21.24 -6.02 -4.39
CA ASN A 60 20.89 -4.86 -3.56
C ASN A 60 19.51 -4.91 -2.86
N TYR A 61 18.86 -6.07 -2.82
CA TYR A 61 17.53 -6.22 -2.24
C TYR A 61 17.44 -7.38 -1.25
N LYS A 62 16.46 -7.27 -0.37
CA LYS A 62 16.09 -8.31 0.60
C LYS A 62 14.59 -8.56 0.54
N THR A 63 14.21 -9.81 0.38
CA THR A 63 12.81 -10.24 0.46
C THR A 63 12.32 -10.29 1.92
N LEU A 64 11.20 -9.61 2.20
CA LEU A 64 10.56 -9.55 3.52
C LEU A 64 9.47 -10.61 3.65
N THR A 65 8.56 -10.70 2.70
CA THR A 65 7.48 -11.71 2.70
C THR A 65 7.94 -12.94 1.93
N LYS A 66 7.67 -14.15 2.45
CA LYS A 66 7.98 -15.39 1.74
C LYS A 66 6.77 -16.32 1.79
N GLY A 67 6.30 -16.75 0.62
CA GLY A 67 5.24 -17.76 0.51
C GLY A 67 3.80 -17.24 0.59
N GLY A 68 3.58 -15.93 0.38
CA GLY A 68 2.24 -15.36 0.23
C GLY A 68 1.70 -15.45 -1.22
N ALA A 69 0.48 -14.95 -1.43
CA ALA A 69 -0.10 -14.79 -2.76
C ALA A 69 0.45 -13.50 -3.39
N ASN A 70 -0.31 -12.41 -3.35
CA ASN A 70 0.05 -11.14 -3.96
C ASN A 70 0.30 -10.08 -2.87
N ASN A 71 1.43 -10.19 -2.17
CA ASN A 71 1.78 -9.23 -1.11
C ASN A 71 2.18 -7.90 -1.76
N ALA A 72 1.38 -6.87 -1.56
CA ALA A 72 1.49 -5.63 -2.33
C ALA A 72 1.36 -4.36 -1.47
N PHE A 73 1.80 -3.24 -2.07
CA PHE A 73 1.62 -1.88 -1.56
C PHE A 73 2.22 -1.66 -0.16
N PRO A 74 3.55 -1.81 0.01
CA PRO A 74 4.19 -1.67 1.30
C PRO A 74 4.11 -0.23 1.81
N SER A 75 3.76 -0.08 3.10
CA SER A 75 3.77 1.19 3.81
C SER A 75 4.60 1.07 5.09
N PRO A 76 5.84 1.60 5.12
CA PRO A 76 6.70 1.56 6.29
C PRO A 76 6.20 2.50 7.39
N SER A 77 6.33 2.07 8.64
CA SER A 77 5.97 2.88 9.78
C SER A 77 6.96 4.03 10.01
N PRO A 78 6.49 5.20 10.47
CA PRO A 78 7.36 6.34 10.76
C PRO A 78 8.43 6.06 11.83
N ASP A 79 8.17 5.11 12.74
CA ASP A 79 9.13 4.68 13.75
C ASP A 79 10.14 3.63 13.23
N GLY A 80 9.98 3.16 11.99
CA GLY A 80 10.86 2.21 11.31
C GLY A 80 10.78 0.77 11.83
N LYS A 81 9.76 0.42 12.63
CA LYS A 81 9.61 -0.92 13.23
C LYS A 81 8.78 -1.88 12.40
N TRP A 82 7.91 -1.38 11.53
CA TRP A 82 6.92 -2.16 10.81
C TRP A 82 6.85 -1.74 9.35
N VAL A 83 6.43 -2.67 8.50
CA VAL A 83 5.94 -2.43 7.14
C VAL A 83 4.56 -3.05 7.07
N VAL A 84 3.55 -2.23 6.80
CA VAL A 84 2.17 -2.68 6.56
C VAL A 84 2.03 -3.05 5.09
N GLU A 85 1.29 -4.10 4.79
CA GLU A 85 1.09 -4.60 3.44
C GLU A 85 -0.27 -5.29 3.27
N ASN A 86 -0.69 -5.39 2.02
CA ASN A 86 -1.86 -6.15 1.62
C ASN A 86 -1.42 -7.56 1.15
N PRO A 87 -1.80 -8.65 1.84
CA PRO A 87 -1.32 -9.99 1.50
C PRO A 87 -1.92 -10.58 0.20
N GLY A 88 -2.88 -9.88 -0.41
CA GLY A 88 -3.61 -10.34 -1.59
C GLY A 88 -4.57 -11.50 -1.29
N GLY A 89 -5.07 -12.15 -2.34
CA GLY A 89 -5.91 -13.36 -2.22
C GLY A 89 -7.40 -13.11 -1.99
N GLY A 90 -7.90 -11.92 -2.33
CA GLY A 90 -9.34 -11.62 -2.32
C GLY A 90 -9.96 -11.51 -0.91
N SER A 91 -9.15 -11.49 0.15
CA SER A 91 -9.59 -11.39 1.53
C SER A 91 -9.55 -9.94 2.05
N PHE A 92 -10.43 -9.62 3.00
CA PHE A 92 -10.38 -8.38 3.77
C PHE A 92 -9.32 -8.51 4.87
N GLU A 93 -8.06 -8.54 4.46
CA GLU A 93 -6.92 -8.71 5.35
C GLU A 93 -5.87 -7.64 5.10
N MET A 94 -5.12 -7.33 6.16
CA MET A 94 -3.97 -6.45 6.10
C MET A 94 -2.96 -6.94 7.13
N LEU A 95 -1.70 -7.03 6.75
CA LEU A 95 -0.64 -7.54 7.61
C LEU A 95 0.38 -6.45 7.91
N LYS A 96 1.20 -6.70 8.92
CA LYS A 96 2.43 -5.96 9.17
C LYS A 96 3.57 -6.92 9.48
N ILE A 97 4.76 -6.57 9.02
CA ILE A 97 5.97 -7.35 9.20
C ILE A 97 7.13 -6.44 9.62
N HIS A 98 8.08 -6.98 10.38
CA HIS A 98 9.29 -6.22 10.68
C HIS A 98 10.16 -6.06 9.42
N PRO A 99 10.93 -4.96 9.28
CA PRO A 99 11.87 -4.75 8.17
C PRO A 99 12.90 -5.87 7.96
N ASN A 100 13.15 -6.68 8.99
CA ASN A 100 14.05 -7.82 8.89
C ASN A 100 13.36 -9.09 8.32
N GLY A 101 12.07 -9.05 8.03
CA GLY A 101 11.26 -10.17 7.51
C GLY A 101 10.67 -11.09 8.60
N THR A 102 10.73 -10.71 9.88
CA THR A 102 10.17 -11.52 10.98
C THR A 102 8.90 -10.89 11.58
N GLY A 103 8.22 -11.64 12.44
CA GLY A 103 7.13 -11.11 13.26
C GLY A 103 5.89 -10.70 12.47
N LEU A 104 5.53 -11.44 11.42
CA LEU A 104 4.31 -11.21 10.64
C LEU A 104 3.09 -11.23 11.56
N GLN A 105 2.28 -10.17 11.51
CA GLN A 105 1.09 -9.96 12.34
C GLN A 105 -0.07 -9.49 11.48
N LYS A 106 -1.29 -9.94 11.80
CA LYS A 106 -2.51 -9.38 11.20
C LYS A 106 -2.82 -8.03 11.86
N VAL A 107 -3.18 -7.05 11.04
CA VAL A 107 -3.76 -5.76 11.45
C VAL A 107 -5.27 -5.83 11.37
N ILE A 108 -5.78 -6.26 10.21
CA ILE A 108 -7.21 -6.52 10.01
C ILE A 108 -7.40 -8.02 9.90
N GLN A 109 -8.35 -8.56 10.67
CA GLN A 109 -8.70 -9.98 10.65
C GLN A 109 -10.12 -10.17 10.12
N SER A 110 -10.25 -10.99 9.07
CA SER A 110 -11.46 -11.70 8.62
C SER A 110 -12.66 -10.87 8.10
N GLY A 111 -13.21 -11.38 7.00
CA GLY A 111 -14.57 -11.15 6.51
C GLY A 111 -14.84 -12.00 5.27
N THR A 112 -16.04 -12.58 5.12
CA THR A 112 -16.50 -13.11 3.83
C THR A 112 -16.98 -11.92 3.01
N GLY A 113 -16.11 -11.37 2.18
CA GLY A 113 -16.38 -10.20 1.33
C GLY A 113 -15.55 -8.99 1.71
N GLY A 114 -15.20 -8.19 0.70
CA GLY A 114 -14.29 -7.06 0.82
C GLY A 114 -12.82 -7.45 0.61
N ARG A 115 -12.06 -6.57 -0.02
CA ARG A 115 -10.62 -6.61 -0.25
C ARG A 115 -10.03 -5.31 0.30
N THR A 116 -8.88 -5.36 0.95
CA THR A 116 -8.16 -4.12 1.28
C THR A 116 -7.24 -3.77 0.10
N ASN A 117 -6.91 -2.50 -0.08
CA ASN A 117 -5.90 -2.09 -1.05
C ASN A 117 -5.24 -0.76 -0.65
N HIS A 118 -4.03 -0.51 -1.14
CA HIS A 118 -3.27 0.73 -0.94
C HIS A 118 -3.22 1.22 0.52
N PRO A 119 -2.75 0.40 1.48
CA PRO A 119 -2.63 0.86 2.86
C PRO A 119 -1.56 1.94 2.98
N TRP A 120 -1.84 2.99 3.76
CA TRP A 120 -0.88 4.02 4.12
C TRP A 120 -0.90 4.33 5.62
N LEU A 121 0.24 4.13 6.29
CA LEU A 121 0.42 4.56 7.67
C LEU A 121 0.45 6.09 7.77
N SER A 122 -0.25 6.60 8.77
CA SER A 122 -0.22 8.01 9.17
C SER A 122 1.19 8.43 9.60
N PRO A 123 1.57 9.72 9.45
CA PRO A 123 2.88 10.21 9.86
C PRO A 123 3.19 10.06 11.36
N ASP A 124 2.15 9.95 12.20
CA ASP A 124 2.31 9.66 13.63
C ASP A 124 2.28 8.15 13.96
N GLY A 125 2.03 7.31 12.95
CA GLY A 125 2.02 5.85 13.03
C GLY A 125 0.81 5.26 13.75
N LYS A 126 -0.21 6.04 14.09
CA LYS A 126 -1.34 5.56 14.91
C LYS A 126 -2.47 4.97 14.10
N GLN A 127 -2.66 5.43 12.87
CA GLN A 127 -3.73 5.03 11.98
C GLN A 127 -3.22 4.58 10.62
N ILE A 128 -3.98 3.72 9.97
CA ILE A 128 -3.78 3.26 8.60
C ILE A 128 -5.02 3.67 7.81
N VAL A 129 -4.81 4.35 6.69
CA VAL A 129 -5.86 4.62 5.70
C VAL A 129 -5.71 3.63 4.55
N PHE A 130 -6.80 3.14 3.99
CA PHE A 130 -6.78 2.16 2.91
C PHE A 130 -8.07 2.22 2.09
N THR A 131 -8.04 1.68 0.88
CA THR A 131 -9.24 1.51 0.04
C THR A 131 -9.83 0.13 0.28
N SER A 132 -11.16 0.03 0.30
CA SER A 132 -11.84 -1.26 0.32
C SER A 132 -13.22 -1.22 -0.31
N ASP A 133 -13.62 -2.32 -0.94
CA ASP A 133 -15.00 -2.64 -1.33
C ASP A 133 -15.79 -3.32 -0.19
N TYR A 134 -15.21 -3.39 1.02
CA TYR A 134 -15.91 -3.80 2.24
C TYR A 134 -17.12 -2.89 2.47
N ALA A 135 -18.30 -3.47 2.71
CA ALA A 135 -19.59 -2.78 2.79
C ALA A 135 -20.16 -2.24 1.46
N GLY A 136 -19.70 -2.77 0.32
CA GLY A 136 -20.29 -2.56 -1.00
C GLY A 136 -19.76 -1.31 -1.71
N VAL A 137 -19.66 -1.39 -3.04
CA VAL A 137 -19.36 -0.25 -3.92
C VAL A 137 -20.67 0.52 -4.12
N SER A 138 -20.69 1.80 -3.76
CA SER A 138 -21.92 2.59 -3.74
C SER A 138 -22.38 3.11 -5.12
N ALA A 139 -21.61 2.92 -6.21
CA ALA A 139 -22.03 3.44 -7.53
C ALA A 139 -21.58 2.77 -8.82
N GLU A 140 -20.74 1.75 -8.85
CA GLU A 140 -20.48 1.06 -10.12
C GLU A 140 -21.46 -0.10 -10.31
N PRO A 141 -22.20 -0.19 -11.43
CA PRO A 141 -22.92 -1.40 -11.78
C PRO A 141 -21.98 -2.59 -11.73
N ILE A 142 -22.50 -3.73 -11.29
CA ILE A 142 -21.90 -5.08 -11.26
C ILE A 142 -21.27 -5.56 -12.59
N SER A 143 -21.18 -4.73 -13.63
CA SER A 143 -20.80 -5.12 -14.99
C SER A 143 -19.36 -5.62 -15.16
N ASN A 144 -18.56 -5.77 -14.10
CA ASN A 144 -17.43 -6.69 -14.15
C ASN A 144 -17.11 -7.30 -12.76
N PRO A 145 -17.58 -8.53 -12.44
CA PRO A 145 -17.24 -9.21 -11.18
C PRO A 145 -15.73 -9.55 -11.04
N HIS A 146 -14.91 -9.17 -12.02
CA HIS A 146 -13.48 -9.41 -12.10
C HIS A 146 -12.66 -8.12 -12.32
N HIS A 147 -13.08 -6.97 -11.76
CA HIS A 147 -12.17 -5.81 -11.75
C HIS A 147 -10.96 -6.10 -10.84
N TYR A 148 -9.77 -6.11 -11.45
CA TYR A 148 -8.47 -6.46 -10.83
C TYR A 148 -8.06 -5.53 -9.69
N GLN A 149 -8.72 -4.38 -9.55
CA GLN A 149 -8.48 -3.41 -8.48
C GLN A 149 -9.84 -3.08 -7.85
N PRO A 150 -10.10 -3.51 -6.60
CA PRO A 150 -11.33 -3.18 -5.88
C PRO A 150 -11.24 -1.70 -5.48
N TYR A 151 -11.50 -0.81 -6.42
CA TYR A 151 -11.73 0.57 -6.06
C TYR A 151 -13.14 0.67 -5.49
N GLY A 152 -13.22 1.31 -4.33
CA GLY A 152 -14.39 1.27 -3.47
C GLY A 152 -14.39 2.52 -2.63
N GLU A 153 -14.27 2.35 -1.32
CA GLU A 153 -14.39 3.43 -0.36
C GLU A 153 -13.12 3.55 0.48
N ILE A 154 -12.87 4.74 1.00
CA ILE A 154 -11.75 5.00 1.89
C ILE A 154 -12.16 4.61 3.31
N PHE A 155 -11.33 3.79 3.94
CA PHE A 155 -11.44 3.39 5.33
C PHE A 155 -10.22 3.85 6.11
N VAL A 156 -10.41 4.01 7.42
CA VAL A 156 -9.33 4.19 8.39
C VAL A 156 -9.47 3.16 9.50
N ILE A 157 -8.33 2.72 10.03
CA ILE A 157 -8.25 1.84 11.20
C ILE A 157 -7.06 2.24 12.05
N ASN A 158 -7.10 1.95 13.35
CA ASN A 158 -5.93 2.11 14.21
C ASN A 158 -4.86 1.05 13.85
N ALA A 159 -3.59 1.38 14.05
CA ALA A 159 -2.45 0.49 13.73
C ALA A 159 -2.40 -0.81 14.56
N ASP A 160 -3.20 -0.88 15.63
CA ASP A 160 -3.44 -2.08 16.43
C ASP A 160 -4.60 -2.95 15.92
N GLY A 161 -5.31 -2.51 14.88
CA GLY A 161 -6.45 -3.21 14.28
C GLY A 161 -7.82 -2.81 14.86
N SER A 162 -7.88 -1.87 15.80
CA SER A 162 -9.14 -1.39 16.39
C SER A 162 -9.73 -0.20 15.61
N GLY A 163 -11.00 0.11 15.85
CA GLY A 163 -11.60 1.39 15.41
C GLY A 163 -11.77 1.53 13.90
N LEU A 164 -12.13 0.45 13.19
CA LEU A 164 -12.44 0.49 11.77
C LEU A 164 -13.57 1.50 11.49
N GLN A 165 -13.33 2.44 10.58
CA GLN A 165 -14.28 3.47 10.20
C GLN A 165 -14.25 3.71 8.68
N ARG A 166 -15.44 3.82 8.07
CA ARG A 166 -15.62 4.25 6.67
C ARG A 166 -15.59 5.78 6.61
N LEU A 167 -14.75 6.36 5.75
CA LEU A 167 -14.58 7.81 5.58
C LEU A 167 -15.37 8.37 4.40
N THR A 168 -15.52 7.59 3.33
CA THR A 168 -16.29 7.99 2.14
C THR A 168 -17.52 7.09 1.99
N HIS A 169 -18.59 7.68 1.46
CA HIS A 169 -19.77 6.95 1.04
C HIS A 169 -20.51 7.82 0.01
N ASN A 170 -20.19 7.62 -1.26
CA ASN A 170 -20.74 8.46 -2.33
C ASN A 170 -20.89 7.68 -3.64
N SER A 171 -21.27 8.38 -4.71
CA SER A 171 -21.52 7.76 -6.01
C SER A 171 -20.30 7.71 -6.94
N PHE A 172 -19.10 7.84 -6.39
CA PHE A 172 -17.84 7.86 -7.13
C PHE A 172 -16.89 6.81 -6.60
N GLU A 173 -15.88 6.53 -7.40
CA GLU A 173 -14.77 5.67 -7.03
C GLU A 173 -13.77 6.45 -6.16
N ASP A 174 -13.54 6.00 -4.92
CA ASP A 174 -12.52 6.57 -4.05
C ASP A 174 -11.36 5.58 -3.87
N GLY A 175 -10.15 5.99 -4.27
CA GLY A 175 -9.00 5.09 -4.38
C GLY A 175 -7.66 5.74 -4.05
N THR A 176 -6.68 4.90 -3.69
CA THR A 176 -5.26 5.28 -3.45
C THR A 176 -5.08 6.42 -2.41
N PRO A 177 -5.67 6.30 -1.20
CA PRO A 177 -5.59 7.35 -0.20
C PRO A 177 -4.16 7.56 0.30
N THR A 178 -3.84 8.78 0.69
CA THR A 178 -2.58 9.11 1.35
C THR A 178 -2.78 10.14 2.46
N TRP A 179 -1.85 10.18 3.40
CA TRP A 179 -1.84 11.17 4.46
C TRP A 179 -1.01 12.38 4.03
N SER A 180 -1.58 13.57 4.13
CA SER A 180 -0.82 14.81 4.09
C SER A 180 -0.49 15.28 5.52
N PRO A 181 0.74 15.73 5.81
CA PRO A 181 1.10 16.31 7.10
C PRO A 181 0.37 17.63 7.39
N LYS A 182 -0.28 18.22 6.38
CA LYS A 182 -1.10 19.43 6.50
C LYS A 182 -2.43 19.22 5.81
N TYR A 183 -3.51 19.64 6.45
CA TYR A 183 -4.79 19.78 5.79
C TYR A 183 -4.66 20.82 4.67
N ILE A 184 -4.83 20.37 3.42
CA ILE A 184 -5.02 21.27 2.28
C ILE A 184 -6.54 21.38 2.14
N GLY A 185 -7.11 22.45 2.69
CA GLY A 185 -8.54 22.70 2.53
C GLY A 185 -8.90 22.84 1.06
N PRO A 186 -10.18 22.62 0.68
CA PRO A 186 -10.63 22.96 -0.65
C PRO A 186 -10.27 24.44 -0.90
N PRO A 187 -9.77 24.80 -2.09
CA PRO A 187 -9.52 26.20 -2.39
C PRO A 187 -10.81 26.96 -2.14
N THR A 188 -10.74 28.08 -1.40
CA THR A 188 -11.92 28.85 -0.97
C THR A 188 -12.75 29.40 -2.15
N ASN A 189 -12.26 29.24 -3.38
CA ASN A 189 -12.84 29.73 -4.63
C ASN A 189 -12.96 28.63 -5.71
N ALA A 190 -13.22 27.38 -5.34
CA ALA A 190 -13.69 26.40 -6.33
C ALA A 190 -15.14 26.72 -6.70
N GLU A 191 -15.34 27.61 -7.67
CA GLU A 191 -16.62 27.68 -8.38
C GLU A 191 -16.72 26.45 -9.27
N TRP A 192 -17.62 25.53 -8.91
CA TRP A 192 -18.01 24.44 -9.78
C TRP A 192 -18.92 25.00 -10.90
N PRO A 193 -18.71 24.63 -12.17
CA PRO A 193 -19.55 25.07 -13.28
C PRO A 193 -21.00 24.59 -13.17
#